data_AF-Q30HZ9-F1
#
_entry.id   AF-Q30HZ9-F1
#
_cell.length_a   1.000
_cell.length_b   1.000
_cell.length_c   1.000
_cell.angle_alpha   90.00
_cell.angle_beta   90.00
_cell.angle_gamma   90.00
#
_symmetry.space_group_name_H-M   'P 1'
#
loop_
_entity.id
_entity.type
_entity.pdbx_description
1 polymer ?
#
loop_
_entity_poly.entity_id
_entity_poly.type
_entity_poly.pdbx_seq_one_letter_code
_entity_poly.pdbx_strand_id
1 'polypeptide(L)'
;GLADQIRLDRYLHPHFRYYMREVRTVVYSQFLESYKSVTMEAMARAFGVSVDFIDRELSRFIAAGRLHCKIDKVVGVLETNRPDAKNALYQATIKQGDFLLNRIQKLSRVIDL
;
A
#
# COMPACT_ATOMS: atom_id res chain seq x y z
N GLY A 1 -23.66 -3.05 -4.58
CA GLY A 1 -22.39 -2.93 -5.32
C GLY A 1 -21.48 -4.10 -5.01
N LEU A 2 -20.23 -4.11 -5.53
CA LEU A 2 -19.25 -5.19 -5.32
C LEU A 2 -19.08 -5.55 -3.82
N ALA A 3 -19.07 -4.53 -2.95
CA ALA A 3 -18.96 -4.72 -1.52
C ALA A 3 -20.12 -5.54 -0.91
N ASP A 4 -21.34 -5.37 -1.42
CA ASP A 4 -22.52 -6.10 -0.93
C ASP A 4 -22.48 -7.55 -1.38
N GLN A 5 -22.04 -7.80 -2.62
CA GLN A 5 -21.88 -9.16 -3.14
C GLN A 5 -20.86 -9.96 -2.30
N ILE A 6 -19.72 -9.36 -1.97
CA ILE A 6 -18.67 -10.00 -1.15
C ILE A 6 -19.14 -10.21 0.29
N ARG A 7 -19.98 -9.31 0.83
CA ARG A 7 -20.58 -9.49 2.16
C ARG A 7 -21.59 -10.63 2.21
N LEU A 8 -22.36 -10.82 1.15
CA LEU A 8 -23.38 -11.87 1.08
C LEU A 8 -22.79 -13.23 0.72
N ASP A 9 -21.58 -13.27 0.18
CA ASP A 9 -20.86 -14.48 -0.16
C ASP A 9 -20.33 -15.21 1.10
N ARG A 10 -20.71 -16.48 1.25
CA ARG A 10 -20.36 -17.33 2.40
C ARG A 10 -18.85 -17.49 2.60
N TYR A 11 -18.07 -17.57 1.51
CA TYR A 11 -16.64 -17.84 1.56
C TYR A 11 -15.82 -16.56 1.62
N LEU A 12 -16.28 -15.48 0.99
CA LEU A 12 -15.54 -14.21 0.95
C LEU A 12 -15.87 -13.29 2.13
N HIS A 13 -17.03 -13.44 2.77
CA HIS A 13 -17.44 -12.61 3.91
C HIS A 13 -16.39 -12.54 5.04
N PRO A 14 -15.76 -13.66 5.50
CA PRO A 14 -14.72 -13.61 6.52
C PRO A 14 -13.51 -12.73 6.13
N HIS A 15 -13.23 -12.62 4.83
CA HIS A 15 -12.10 -11.87 4.28
C HIS A 15 -12.49 -10.49 3.73
N PHE A 16 -13.75 -10.06 3.90
CA PHE A 16 -14.27 -8.80 3.35
C PHE A 16 -13.39 -7.59 3.68
N ARG A 17 -12.93 -7.48 4.94
CA ARG A 17 -12.08 -6.36 5.38
C ARG A 17 -10.74 -6.33 4.65
N TYR A 18 -10.12 -7.50 4.46
CA TYR A 18 -8.87 -7.62 3.73
C TYR A 18 -9.09 -7.21 2.27
N TYR A 19 -10.10 -7.80 1.62
CA TYR A 19 -10.37 -7.54 0.21
C TYR A 19 -10.66 -6.05 -0.06
N MET A 20 -11.52 -5.41 0.74
CA MET A 20 -11.81 -3.98 0.59
C MET A 20 -10.57 -3.10 0.78
N ARG A 21 -9.67 -3.47 1.70
CA ARG A 21 -8.41 -2.74 1.92
C ARG A 21 -7.48 -2.84 0.70
N GLU A 22 -7.38 -4.03 0.12
CA GLU A 22 -6.57 -4.27 -1.08
C GLU A 22 -7.13 -3.51 -2.29
N VAL A 23 -8.45 -3.58 -2.53
CA VAL A 23 -9.12 -2.86 -3.62
C VAL A 23 -8.85 -1.35 -3.54
N ARG A 24 -8.98 -0.74 -2.36
CA ARG A 24 -8.72 0.69 -2.18
C ARG A 24 -7.27 1.06 -2.48
N THR A 25 -6.33 0.23 -2.06
CA THR A 25 -4.90 0.45 -2.34
C THR A 25 -4.65 0.50 -3.85
N VAL A 26 -5.24 -0.44 -4.60
CA VAL A 26 -5.11 -0.50 -6.07
C VAL A 26 -5.77 0.71 -6.73
N VAL A 27 -6.98 1.08 -6.32
CA VAL A 27 -7.72 2.22 -6.89
C VAL A 27 -6.98 3.54 -6.66
N TYR A 28 -6.45 3.77 -5.46
CA TYR A 28 -5.66 4.98 -5.19
C TYR A 28 -4.33 4.98 -5.94
N SER A 29 -3.65 3.83 -6.03
CA SER A 29 -2.44 3.70 -6.83
C SER A 29 -2.71 4.02 -8.29
N GLN A 30 -3.80 3.49 -8.87
CA GLN A 30 -4.17 3.71 -10.26
C GLN A 30 -4.47 5.18 -10.54
N PHE A 31 -5.20 5.85 -9.64
CA PHE A 31 -5.49 7.28 -9.77
C PHE A 31 -4.20 8.11 -9.71
N LEU A 32 -3.30 7.79 -8.78
CA LEU A 32 -2.05 8.52 -8.58
C LEU A 32 -1.00 8.22 -9.67
N GLU A 33 -1.07 7.07 -10.33
CA GLU A 33 -0.08 6.65 -11.33
C GLU A 33 0.07 7.65 -12.49
N SER A 34 -1.03 8.27 -12.92
CA SER A 34 -1.06 9.22 -14.03
C SER A 34 -0.54 10.62 -13.67
N TYR A 35 -0.40 10.95 -12.39
CA TYR A 35 -0.06 12.30 -11.94
C TYR A 35 1.22 12.32 -11.10
N LYS A 36 2.11 13.25 -11.40
CA LYS A 36 3.25 13.55 -10.51
C LYS A 36 2.80 14.25 -9.22
N SER A 37 1.78 15.09 -9.35
CA SER A 37 1.23 15.91 -8.27
C SER A 37 -0.27 16.13 -8.50
N VAL A 38 -1.06 16.06 -7.43
CA VAL A 38 -2.53 16.22 -7.44
C VAL A 38 -2.96 16.96 -6.19
N THR A 39 -3.98 17.83 -6.27
CA THR A 39 -4.57 18.43 -5.06
C THR A 39 -5.47 17.44 -4.33
N MET A 40 -5.45 17.50 -3.00
CA MET A 40 -6.31 16.67 -2.15
C MET A 40 -7.80 16.86 -2.47
N GLU A 41 -8.19 18.09 -2.81
CA GLU A 41 -9.56 18.45 -3.20
C GLU A 41 -9.99 17.80 -4.51
N ALA A 42 -9.11 17.73 -5.51
CA ALA A 42 -9.42 17.09 -6.79
C ALA A 42 -9.61 15.58 -6.61
N MET A 43 -8.74 14.94 -5.81
CA MET A 43 -8.87 13.52 -5.50
C MET A 43 -10.16 13.24 -4.70
N ALA A 44 -10.45 14.04 -3.68
CA ALA A 44 -11.67 13.94 -2.88
C ALA A 44 -12.93 14.09 -3.75
N ARG A 45 -12.95 15.06 -4.68
CA ARG A 45 -14.05 15.28 -5.63
C ARG A 45 -14.22 14.11 -6.60
N ALA A 46 -13.13 13.55 -7.13
CA ALA A 46 -13.17 12.41 -8.04
C ALA A 46 -13.76 11.16 -7.38
N PHE A 47 -13.46 10.94 -6.09
CA PHE A 47 -14.00 9.82 -5.32
C PHE A 47 -15.33 10.11 -4.61
N GLY A 48 -15.83 11.36 -4.66
CA GLY A 48 -17.07 11.75 -4.01
C GLY A 48 -17.01 11.69 -2.47
N VAL A 49 -15.84 11.91 -1.87
CA VAL A 49 -15.60 11.84 -0.43
C VAL A 49 -15.03 13.16 0.10
N SER A 50 -15.03 13.34 1.42
CA SER A 50 -14.42 14.53 2.05
C SER A 50 -12.88 14.47 2.02
N VAL A 51 -12.24 15.64 2.01
CA VAL A 51 -10.78 15.77 2.10
C VAL A 51 -10.22 15.11 3.37
N ASP A 52 -10.88 15.29 4.52
CA ASP A 52 -10.47 14.69 5.79
C ASP A 52 -10.48 13.16 5.77
N PHE A 53 -11.41 12.57 5.01
CA PHE A 53 -11.48 11.13 4.84
C PHE A 53 -10.28 10.61 4.04
N ILE A 54 -9.95 11.27 2.92
CA ILE A 54 -8.79 10.93 2.08
C ILE A 54 -7.48 11.10 2.87
N ASP A 55 -7.33 12.18 3.65
CA ASP A 55 -6.14 12.41 4.48
C ASP A 55 -5.90 11.26 5.47
N ARG A 56 -6.95 10.84 6.20
CA ARG A 56 -6.87 9.73 7.16
C ARG A 56 -6.65 8.37 6.48
N GLU A 57 -7.19 8.16 5.30
CA GLU A 57 -7.06 6.89 4.60
C GLU A 57 -5.69 6.74 3.93
N LEU A 58 -5.24 7.76 3.19
CA LEU A 58 -3.93 7.75 2.54
C LEU A 58 -2.80 7.70 3.55
N SER A 59 -2.87 8.46 4.65
CA SER A 59 -1.83 8.44 5.70
C SER A 59 -1.58 7.02 6.25
N ARG A 60 -2.62 6.21 6.45
CA ARG A 60 -2.47 4.81 6.87
C ARG A 60 -1.78 3.94 5.81
N PHE A 61 -2.13 4.12 4.54
CA PHE A 61 -1.53 3.34 3.45
C PHE A 61 -0.08 3.72 3.19
N ILE A 62 0.25 5.01 3.29
CA ILE A 62 1.62 5.52 3.15
C ILE A 62 2.48 5.02 4.31
N ALA A 63 1.99 5.11 5.56
CA ALA A 63 2.71 4.61 6.74
C ALA A 63 2.95 3.10 6.68
N ALA A 64 2.02 2.33 6.10
CA ALA A 64 2.18 0.90 5.87
C ALA A 64 3.08 0.56 4.66
N GLY A 65 3.60 1.55 3.94
CA GLY A 65 4.42 1.36 2.73
C GLY A 65 3.66 0.77 1.55
N ARG A 66 2.32 0.84 1.57
CA ARG A 66 1.44 0.26 0.54
C ARG A 66 1.17 1.21 -0.62
N LEU A 67 1.40 2.51 -0.41
CA LEU A 67 1.19 3.55 -1.41
C LEU A 67 2.39 4.50 -1.43
N HIS A 68 3.00 4.69 -2.60
CA HIS A 68 4.21 5.50 -2.78
C HIS A 68 3.86 6.96 -3.11
N CYS A 69 3.29 7.67 -2.15
CA CYS A 69 3.04 9.10 -2.26
C CYS A 69 3.36 9.80 -0.94
N LYS A 70 3.51 11.13 -1.02
CA LYS A 70 3.72 12.02 0.11
C LYS A 70 2.59 13.03 0.14
N ILE A 71 2.13 13.35 1.35
CA ILE A 71 1.09 14.35 1.59
C ILE A 71 1.78 15.63 2.05
N ASP A 72 1.60 16.72 1.32
CA ASP A 72 1.86 18.07 1.81
C ASP A 72 0.53 18.70 2.24
N LYS A 73 0.32 18.80 3.55
CA LYS A 73 -0.90 19.35 4.13
C LYS A 73 -0.95 20.87 4.13
N VAL A 74 0.19 21.56 4.06
CA VAL A 74 0.25 23.02 4.04
C VAL A 74 -0.18 23.54 2.69
N VAL A 75 0.31 22.92 1.61
CA VAL A 75 -0.06 23.25 0.23
C VAL A 75 -1.34 22.53 -0.21
N GLY A 76 -1.69 21.41 0.44
CA GLY A 76 -2.88 20.62 0.12
C GLY A 76 -2.69 19.69 -1.09
N VAL A 77 -1.46 19.21 -1.29
CA VAL A 77 -1.04 18.49 -2.49
C VAL A 77 -0.49 17.11 -2.13
N LEU A 78 -0.80 16.14 -2.99
CA LEU A 78 -0.26 14.79 -3.01
C LEU A 78 0.83 14.71 -4.07
N GLU A 79 2.05 14.38 -3.67
CA GLU A 79 3.15 14.12 -4.57
C GLU A 79 3.42 12.62 -4.68
N THR A 80 3.51 12.11 -5.91
CA THR A 80 3.80 10.70 -6.13
C THR A 80 5.30 10.49 -6.26
N ASN A 81 5.81 9.47 -5.57
CA ASN A 81 7.19 9.05 -5.73
C ASN A 81 7.18 7.72 -6.48
N ARG A 82 7.73 7.69 -7.69
CA ARG A 82 7.83 6.46 -8.46
C ARG A 82 9.11 5.73 -8.03
N PRO A 83 9.02 4.62 -7.28
CA PRO A 83 10.22 3.87 -6.92
C PRO A 83 10.84 3.26 -8.19
N ASP A 84 12.13 3.47 -8.38
CA ASP A 84 12.86 2.86 -9.49
C ASP A 84 12.84 1.34 -9.40
N ALA A 85 12.52 0.67 -10.51
CA ALA A 85 12.44 -0.80 -10.58
C ALA A 85 13.75 -1.48 -10.11
N LYS A 86 14.91 -0.88 -10.39
CA LYS A 86 16.21 -1.40 -9.93
C LYS A 86 16.38 -1.31 -8.42
N ASN A 87 15.95 -0.21 -7.80
CA ASN A 87 16.06 -0.03 -6.35
C ASN A 87 15.09 -0.97 -5.63
N ALA A 88 13.89 -1.17 -6.17
CA ALA A 88 12.94 -2.16 -5.67
C ALA A 88 13.51 -3.59 -5.74
N LEU A 89 14.11 -3.97 -6.87
CA LEU A 89 14.75 -5.28 -7.03
C LEU A 89 15.92 -5.47 -6.05
N TYR A 90 16.77 -4.45 -5.89
CA TYR A 90 17.89 -4.47 -4.96
C TYR A 90 17.43 -4.72 -3.51
N GLN A 91 16.43 -3.97 -3.05
CA GLN A 91 15.85 -4.12 -1.71
C GLN A 91 15.23 -5.50 -1.50
N ALA A 92 14.53 -6.03 -2.51
CA ALA A 92 13.94 -7.36 -2.45
C ALA A 92 15.02 -8.45 -2.32
N THR A 93 16.10 -8.34 -3.08
CA THR A 93 17.23 -9.29 -3.04
C THR A 93 17.93 -9.28 -1.68
N ILE A 94 18.19 -8.11 -1.09
CA ILE A 94 18.77 -8.02 0.26
C ILE A 94 17.87 -8.71 1.28
N LYS A 95 16.57 -8.41 1.26
CA LYS A 95 15.61 -8.97 2.22
C LYS A 95 15.52 -10.50 2.12
N GLN A 96 15.55 -11.05 0.92
CA GLN A 96 15.59 -12.51 0.72
C GLN A 96 16.94 -13.11 1.16
N GLY A 97 18.05 -12.41 0.89
CA GLY A 97 19.39 -12.79 1.34
C GLY A 97 19.49 -12.88 2.87
N ASP A 98 18.99 -11.87 3.59
CA ASP A 98 18.98 -11.85 5.06
C ASP A 98 18.14 -12.99 5.64
N PHE A 99 17.00 -13.31 5.01
CA PHE A 99 16.17 -14.44 5.45
C PHE A 99 16.92 -15.76 5.30
N LEU A 100 17.62 -15.96 4.18
CA LEU A 100 18.42 -17.16 3.95
C LEU A 100 19.58 -17.26 4.96
N LEU A 101 20.34 -16.19 5.15
CA LEU A 101 21.45 -16.12 6.12
C LEU A 101 20.99 -16.50 7.53
N ASN A 102 19.88 -15.92 7.98
CA ASN A 102 19.31 -16.24 9.29
C ASN A 102 18.92 -17.71 9.43
N ARG A 103 18.42 -18.35 8.37
CA ARG A 103 18.09 -19.78 8.38
C ARG A 103 19.35 -20.64 8.43
N ILE A 104 20.37 -20.32 7.64
CA ILE A 104 21.65 -21.04 7.64
C ILE A 104 22.33 -20.94 9.00
N GLN A 105 22.40 -19.74 9.58
CA GLN A 105 22.98 -19.53 10.91
C GLN A 105 22.26 -20.33 12.00
N LYS A 106 20.93 -20.40 11.96
CA LYS A 106 20.16 -21.24 12.90
C LYS A 106 20.46 -22.73 12.72
N LEU A 107 20.61 -23.19 11.48
CA LEU A 107 20.92 -24.60 11.20
C LEU A 107 22.34 -24.99 11.62
N SER A 108 23.36 -24.15 11.35
CA SER A 108 24.76 -24.42 11.75
C SER A 108 24.87 -24.63 13.26
N ARG A 109 24.24 -23.75 14.06
CA ARG A 109 24.27 -23.84 15.53
C ARG A 109 23.66 -25.14 16.09
N VAL A 110 22.77 -25.80 15.34
CA VAL A 110 22.17 -27.08 15.75
C VAL A 110 23.07 -28.26 15.34
N ILE A 111 23.87 -28.11 14.28
CA ILE A 111 24.78 -29.16 13.78
C ILE A 111 26.09 -29.18 14.58
N ASP A 112 26.56 -28.01 15.03
CA ASP A 112 27.81 -27.85 15.80
C ASP A 112 27.66 -28.27 17.29
N LEU A 113 26.49 -28.81 17.68
CA LEU A 113 26.10 -29.20 19.05
C LEU A 113 25.87 -30.71 19.12
#